data_AF-A0A3B8YQD3-F1
#
_entry.id   AF-A0A3B8YQD3-F1
#
_cell.length_a   1.000
_cell.length_b   1.000
_cell.length_c   1.000
_cell.angle_alpha   90.00
_cell.angle_beta   90.00
_cell.angle_gamma   90.00
#
_symmetry.space_group_name_H-M   'P 1'
#
loop_
_entity.id
_entity.type
_entity.pdbx_description
1 polymer ?
#
loop_
_entity_poly.entity_id
_entity_poly.type
_entity_poly.pdbx_seq_one_letter_code
_entity_poly.pdbx_strand_id
1 'polypeptide(L)'
;SIDVINNFKPEEIRAYYKKWYRPDLQGIIVVGDFDLDNMETKVKELFNKIPAQENPATREYFPVPDNDTPIVSIATDPEATRTQLMVFYKHEPIPNEIKLSQAGLVLNYIKS
;
A
#
# COMPACT_ATOMS: atom_id res chain seq x y z
N SER A 1 5.57 1.73 -22.51
CA SER A 1 6.86 1.41 -23.14
C SER A 1 7.72 0.63 -22.15
N ILE A 2 8.52 -0.33 -22.61
CA ILE A 2 9.38 -1.19 -21.76
C ILE A 2 10.80 -0.61 -21.59
N ASP A 3 11.06 0.57 -22.14
CA ASP A 3 12.40 1.17 -22.24
C ASP A 3 13.12 1.29 -20.91
N VAL A 4 12.40 1.62 -19.83
CA VAL A 4 12.98 1.75 -18.48
C VAL A 4 13.55 0.40 -18.01
N ILE A 5 12.84 -0.70 -18.26
CA ILE A 5 13.27 -2.03 -17.82
C ILE A 5 14.53 -2.47 -18.58
N ASN A 6 14.62 -2.14 -19.87
CA ASN A 6 15.74 -2.57 -20.71
C ASN A 6 16.99 -1.69 -20.54
N ASN A 7 16.86 -0.47 -20.02
CA ASN A 7 17.94 0.53 -20.09
C ASN A 7 18.28 1.21 -18.75
N PHE A 8 17.65 0.83 -17.63
CA PHE A 8 17.99 1.43 -16.34
C PHE A 8 19.46 1.16 -15.98
N LYS A 9 20.08 2.12 -15.30
CA LYS A 9 21.43 1.95 -14.74
C LYS A 9 21.32 1.30 -13.37
N PRO A 10 22.23 0.39 -12.99
CA PRO A 10 22.22 -0.24 -11.66
C PRO A 10 22.13 0.76 -10.50
N GLU A 11 22.69 1.95 -10.65
CA GLU A 11 22.62 3.00 -9.63
C GLU A 11 21.21 3.56 -9.40
N GLU A 12 20.32 3.52 -10.38
CA GLU A 12 18.94 4.01 -10.23
C GLU A 12 18.15 3.14 -9.25
N ILE A 13 18.32 1.82 -9.32
CA ILE A 13 17.71 0.89 -8.35
C ILE A 13 18.34 1.07 -6.96
N ARG A 14 19.66 1.22 -6.89
CA ARG A 14 20.35 1.45 -5.60
C ARG A 14 19.91 2.76 -4.95
N ALA A 15 19.75 3.82 -5.75
CA ALA A 15 19.26 5.11 -5.29
C ALA A 15 17.81 5.01 -4.81
N TYR A 16 16.95 4.33 -5.56
CA TYR A 16 15.56 4.08 -5.15
C TYR A 16 15.50 3.30 -3.83
N TYR A 17 16.28 2.23 -3.71
CA TYR A 17 16.38 1.45 -2.48
C TYR A 17 16.78 2.32 -1.29
N LYS A 18 17.86 3.09 -1.40
CA LYS A 18 18.32 4.00 -0.34
C LYS A 18 17.31 5.11 0.00
N LYS A 19 16.49 5.53 -0.96
CA LYS A 19 15.49 6.59 -0.76
C LYS A 19 14.25 6.11 -0.02
N TRP A 20 13.81 4.87 -0.27
CA TRP A 20 12.49 4.38 0.16
C TRP A 20 12.53 3.20 1.14
N TYR A 21 13.60 2.40 1.19
CA TYR A 21 13.73 1.28 2.13
C TYR A 21 14.29 1.76 3.47
N ARG A 22 13.46 2.48 4.23
CA ARG A 22 13.81 3.05 5.54
C ARG A 22 12.82 2.61 6.64
N PRO A 23 13.25 2.54 7.93
CA PRO A 23 12.45 1.96 9.01
C PRO A 23 11.08 2.61 9.23
N ASP A 24 10.94 3.93 9.03
CA ASP A 24 9.69 4.66 9.21
C ASP A 24 8.63 4.34 8.13
N LEU A 25 9.04 3.76 7.00
CA LEU A 25 8.16 3.29 5.92
C LEU A 25 8.01 1.76 5.90
N GLN A 26 8.56 1.04 6.88
CA GLN A 26 8.51 -0.42 6.96
C GLN A 26 7.58 -0.88 8.08
N GLY A 27 6.92 -2.02 7.87
CA GLY A 27 6.13 -2.71 8.88
C GLY A 27 6.51 -4.18 8.92
N ILE A 28 6.69 -4.73 10.12
CA ILE A 28 6.99 -6.16 10.33
C ILE A 28 5.70 -6.82 10.81
N ILE A 29 5.25 -7.83 10.08
CA ILE A 29 4.07 -8.62 10.42
C ILE A 29 4.54 -10.04 10.70
N VAL A 30 4.30 -10.53 11.92
CA VAL A 30 4.61 -11.90 12.34
C VAL A 30 3.31 -12.58 12.75
N VAL A 31 2.98 -13.69 12.10
CA VAL A 31 1.75 -14.46 12.34
C VAL A 31 2.12 -15.92 12.49
N GLY A 32 1.67 -16.55 13.58
CA GLY A 32 1.96 -17.93 13.89
C GLY A 32 1.85 -18.21 15.38
N ASP A 33 2.25 -19.42 15.76
CA ASP A 33 2.37 -19.83 17.17
C ASP A 33 3.81 -19.57 17.64
N PHE A 34 3.99 -18.54 18.46
CA PHE A 34 5.27 -18.15 19.02
C PHE A 34 5.09 -17.46 20.36
N ASP A 35 6.14 -17.51 21.17
CA ASP A 35 6.22 -16.72 22.39
C ASP A 35 6.45 -15.23 22.06
N LEU A 36 5.58 -14.37 22.60
CA LEU A 36 5.55 -12.94 22.30
C LEU A 36 6.85 -12.24 22.72
N ASP A 37 7.31 -12.49 23.94
CA ASP A 37 8.47 -11.80 24.52
C ASP A 37 9.76 -12.15 23.78
N ASN A 38 9.95 -13.43 23.45
CA ASN A 38 11.08 -13.90 22.64
C ASN A 38 11.04 -13.30 21.22
N MET A 39 9.85 -13.21 20.60
CA MET A 39 9.73 -12.66 19.26
C MET A 39 9.99 -11.16 19.23
N GLU A 40 9.45 -10.40 20.18
CA GLU A 40 9.69 -8.97 20.29
C GLU A 40 11.17 -8.66 20.52
N THR A 41 11.84 -9.43 21.38
CA THR A 41 13.28 -9.31 21.64
C THR A 41 14.07 -9.50 20.35
N LYS A 42 13.80 -10.58 19.61
CA LYS A 42 14.48 -10.88 18.34
C LYS A 42 14.26 -9.78 17.29
N VAL A 43 13.04 -9.26 17.18
CA VAL A 43 12.72 -8.14 16.28
C VAL A 43 13.54 -6.90 16.67
N LYS A 44 13.57 -6.53 17.95
CA LYS A 44 14.39 -5.40 18.42
C LYS A 44 15.87 -5.61 18.14
N GLU A 45 16.43 -6.78 18.43
CA GLU A 45 17.84 -7.08 18.19
C GLU A 45 18.27 -6.94 16.72
N LEU A 46 17.39 -7.34 15.80
CA LEU A 46 17.65 -7.31 14.36
C LEU A 46 17.49 -5.90 13.78
N PHE A 47 16.41 -5.20 14.14
CA PHE A 47 16.00 -3.97 13.45
C PHE A 47 16.38 -2.68 14.16
N ASN A 48 16.61 -2.69 15.49
CA ASN A 48 16.98 -1.48 16.24
C ASN A 48 18.36 -0.91 15.84
N LYS A 49 19.18 -1.71 15.15
CA LYS A 49 20.49 -1.29 14.63
C LYS A 49 20.40 -0.43 13.36
N ILE A 50 19.24 -0.37 12.72
CA ILE A 50 19.05 0.37 11.48
C ILE A 50 18.72 1.83 11.84
N PRO A 51 19.58 2.80 11.49
CA PRO A 51 19.35 4.20 11.83
C PRO A 51 18.16 4.77 11.05
N ALA A 52 17.51 5.77 11.64
CA ALA A 52 16.58 6.62 10.89
C ALA A 52 17.35 7.38 9.80
N GLN A 53 16.71 7.55 8.64
CA GLN A 53 17.33 8.29 7.54
C GLN A 53 17.33 9.79 7.83
N GLU A 54 18.47 10.46 7.64
CA GLU A 54 18.56 11.92 7.71
C GLU A 54 17.85 12.56 6.51
N ASN A 55 17.03 13.59 6.76
CA ASN A 55 16.24 14.31 5.75
C ASN A 55 15.47 13.36 4.79
N PRO A 56 14.54 12.55 5.33
CA PRO A 56 13.83 11.55 4.56
C PRO A 56 12.95 12.20 3.47
N ALA A 57 12.87 11.57 2.31
CA ALA A 57 11.92 11.99 1.26
C ALA A 57 10.48 11.92 1.77
N THR A 58 9.67 12.94 1.51
CA THR A 58 8.26 12.96 1.89
C THR A 58 7.49 11.92 1.07
N ARG A 59 6.68 11.11 1.76
CA ARG A 59 5.71 10.23 1.11
C ARG A 59 4.43 11.02 0.87
N GLU A 60 4.19 11.39 -0.38
CA GLU A 60 2.99 12.11 -0.77
C GLU A 60 1.80 11.16 -0.96
N TYR A 61 0.62 11.62 -0.56
CA TYR A 61 -0.65 10.95 -0.80
C TYR A 61 -1.44 11.79 -1.77
N PHE A 62 -1.73 11.23 -2.94
CA PHE A 62 -2.55 11.89 -3.95
C PHE A 62 -4.01 11.48 -3.76
N PRO A 63 -4.92 12.45 -3.54
CA PRO A 63 -6.34 12.13 -3.46
C PRO A 63 -6.85 11.65 -4.82
N VAL A 64 -7.82 10.75 -4.79
CA VAL A 64 -8.53 10.32 -6.01
C VAL A 64 -9.70 11.28 -6.19
N PRO A 65 -9.70 12.12 -7.24
CA PRO A 65 -10.82 13.04 -7.48
C PRO A 65 -12.08 12.24 -7.84
N ASP A 66 -13.24 12.83 -7.58
CA ASP A 66 -14.51 12.26 -8.04
C ASP A 66 -14.66 12.42 -9.57
N ASN A 67 -15.67 11.76 -10.15
CA ASN A 67 -16.02 11.93 -11.55
C ASN A 67 -17.14 12.97 -11.69
N ASP A 68 -16.99 13.94 -12.60
CA ASP A 68 -18.07 14.90 -12.91
C ASP A 68 -19.29 14.20 -13.56
N THR A 69 -19.03 13.10 -14.29
CA THR A 69 -20.05 12.30 -14.98
C THR A 69 -19.76 10.81 -14.88
N PRO A 70 -20.78 9.92 -14.99
CA PRO A 70 -20.55 8.48 -15.01
C PRO A 70 -19.57 8.06 -16.11
N ILE A 71 -18.56 7.27 -15.76
CA ILE A 71 -17.63 6.66 -16.71
C ILE A 71 -18.20 5.30 -17.12
N VAL A 72 -18.37 5.10 -18.44
CA VAL A 72 -18.88 3.86 -19.01
C VAL A 72 -17.79 3.22 -19.87
N SER A 73 -17.56 1.93 -19.65
CA SER A 73 -16.65 1.12 -20.47
C SER A 73 -17.32 -0.20 -20.81
N ILE A 74 -17.24 -0.59 -22.08
CA ILE A 74 -17.74 -1.87 -22.59
C ILE A 74 -16.53 -2.56 -23.23
N ALA A 75 -16.21 -3.75 -22.73
CA ALA A 75 -15.14 -4.58 -23.26
C ALA A 75 -15.69 -5.98 -23.58
N THR A 76 -15.27 -6.52 -24.71
CA THR A 76 -15.63 -7.86 -25.18
C THR A 76 -14.36 -8.65 -25.44
N ASP A 77 -14.29 -9.86 -24.89
CA ASP A 77 -13.14 -10.76 -25.00
C ASP A 77 -13.63 -12.20 -25.25
N PRO A 78 -13.20 -12.88 -26.33
CA PRO A 78 -13.54 -14.28 -26.59
C PRO A 78 -13.11 -15.25 -25.48
N GLU A 79 -12.10 -14.90 -24.67
CA GLU A 79 -11.65 -15.69 -23.52
C GLU A 79 -12.53 -15.48 -22.27
N ALA A 80 -13.42 -14.47 -22.29
CA ALA A 80 -14.34 -14.22 -21.19
C ALA A 80 -15.39 -15.34 -21.09
N THR A 81 -15.38 -16.05 -19.96
CA THR A 81 -16.27 -17.20 -19.72
C THR A 81 -17.70 -16.81 -19.36
N ARG A 82 -17.95 -15.53 -19.04
CA ARG A 82 -19.28 -15.00 -18.71
C ARG A 82 -19.36 -13.50 -18.97
N THR A 83 -20.58 -13.01 -19.20
CA THR A 83 -20.88 -11.58 -19.17
C THR A 83 -21.01 -11.10 -17.73
N GLN A 84 -20.38 -9.97 -17.41
CA GLN A 84 -20.50 -9.32 -16.11
C GLN A 84 -20.89 -7.85 -16.27
N LEU A 85 -21.84 -7.41 -15.44
CA LEU A 85 -22.14 -6.00 -15.24
C LEU A 85 -21.53 -5.58 -13.89
N MET A 86 -20.79 -4.48 -13.85
CA MET A 86 -20.25 -3.90 -12.62
C MET A 86 -20.61 -2.42 -12.54
N VAL A 87 -21.03 -1.99 -11.35
CA VAL A 87 -21.31 -0.59 -11.03
C VAL A 87 -20.52 -0.25 -9.78
N PHE A 88 -19.76 0.84 -9.84
CA PHE A 88 -18.93 1.31 -8.74
C PHE A 88 -19.30 2.75 -8.39
N TYR A 89 -19.34 3.07 -7.11
CA TYR A 89 -19.48 4.43 -6.59
C TYR A 89 -18.25 4.77 -5.76
N LYS A 90 -17.67 5.94 -6.00
CA LYS A 90 -16.59 6.45 -5.15
C LYS A 90 -17.19 6.93 -3.83
N HIS A 91 -16.45 6.74 -2.75
CA HIS A 91 -16.79 7.29 -1.45
C HIS A 91 -15.52 7.83 -0.80
N GLU A 92 -15.70 8.77 0.13
CA GLU A 92 -14.58 9.32 0.90
C GLU A 92 -13.85 8.21 1.69
N PRO A 93 -12.50 8.25 1.73
CA PRO A 93 -11.72 7.32 2.53
C PRO A 93 -12.03 7.50 4.01
N ILE A 94 -11.97 6.41 4.77
CA ILE A 94 -12.08 6.48 6.23
C ILE A 94 -10.86 7.24 6.78
N PRO A 95 -11.06 8.29 7.61
CA PRO A 95 -9.96 9.05 8.19
C PRO A 95 -8.96 8.14 8.92
N ASN A 96 -7.67 8.44 8.79
CA ASN A 96 -6.59 7.58 9.30
C ASN A 96 -6.68 7.39 10.82
N GLU A 97 -7.19 8.39 11.54
CA GLU A 97 -7.32 8.42 13.00
C GLU A 97 -8.28 7.34 13.51
N ILE A 98 -9.32 7.02 12.73
CA ILE A 98 -10.35 6.06 13.12
C ILE A 98 -10.27 4.74 12.36
N LYS A 99 -9.46 4.66 11.31
CA LYS A 99 -9.37 3.50 10.41
C LYS A 99 -9.07 2.17 11.12
N LEU A 100 -8.25 2.20 12.17
CA LEU A 100 -7.86 1.03 12.96
C LEU A 100 -8.76 0.80 14.20
N SER A 101 -9.76 1.65 14.42
CA SER A 101 -10.70 1.51 15.52
C SER A 101 -11.86 0.57 15.18
N GLN A 102 -12.59 0.10 16.21
CA GLN A 102 -13.83 -0.66 16.01
C GLN A 102 -14.84 0.11 15.14
N ALA A 103 -14.96 1.42 15.35
CA ALA A 103 -15.83 2.28 14.53
C ALA A 103 -15.38 2.31 13.06
N GLY A 104 -14.06 2.35 12.80
CA GLY A 104 -13.51 2.27 11.45
C GLY A 104 -13.82 0.95 10.74
N LEU A 105 -13.72 -0.17 11.45
CA LEU A 105 -14.06 -1.50 10.91
C LEU A 105 -15.54 -1.59 10.54
N VAL A 106 -16.42 -1.09 11.41
CA VAL A 106 -17.87 -1.06 11.15
C VAL A 106 -18.19 -0.16 9.95
N LEU A 107 -17.61 1.04 9.90
CA LEU A 107 -17.79 1.95 8.77
C LEU A 107 -17.31 1.36 7.45
N ASN A 108 -16.20 0.63 7.47
CA ASN A 108 -15.68 -0.05 6.27
C ASN A 108 -16.67 -1.11 5.77
N TYR A 109 -17.24 -1.90 6.69
CA TYR A 109 -18.23 -2.92 6.34
C TYR A 109 -19.52 -2.31 5.77
N ILE A 110 -20.00 -1.20 6.33
CA ILE A 110 -21.22 -0.52 5.87
C ILE A 110 -21.03 0.18 4.51
N LYS A 111 -19.82 0.67 4.22
CA LYS A 111 -19.51 1.37 2.98
C LYS A 111 -19.02 0.48 1.84
N SER A 112 -18.73 -0.80 2.12
CA SER A 112 -18.36 -1.82 1.11
C SER A 112 -19.60 -2.32 0.38
#